data_AF-A0A538FR13-F1
#
_entry.id   AF-A0A538FR13-F1
#
_cell.length_a   1.000
_cell.length_b   1.000
_cell.length_c   1.000
_cell.angle_alpha   90.00
_cell.angle_beta   90.00
_cell.angle_gamma   90.00
#
_symmetry.space_group_name_H-M   'P 1'
#
loop_
_entity.id
_entity.type
_entity.pdbx_description
1 polymer ?
#
loop_
_entity_poly.entity_id
_entity_poly.type
_entity_poly.pdbx_seq_one_letter_code
_entity_poly.pdbx_strand_id
1 'polypeptide(L)'
;MEVGLERQPAGPGSQLAGSDSRQEAAAQAGSAEGSADLDRHERRLLAQRARRLGGRGPEIHRHPHAGPPAPVRVPADLVRCEQAAEPRRAVERPSRGDSGRRQGQARAAARHADVDQEGTAGYLSPVRAVVVVTGSELVRGDRRDLNGPFLARELVSLGVEPAEIVIVGDAPQELEGALRTGLGTDLCVISGGLGPTHDDRTVETLARVAGRELVLDRALDQEIATISRRLADRLGRPYADFAAGVRKQATLPAGAVSLGLAGTAPGFVIQITSTVLVVLPGPPPELQRLWTAAIENELVREVLARGRAPERRTLRFYGVSESAVARALEEAGGDGAGVEATVCARDFEIHVDLVVGEAGIERADAIAAGLRGRVGEFLFSEDERTVAEIVLQLCRERGLTLATAESCTGGLVAARLTAVPGSSDVFRGAVVAYADDVKTRELAVPTDVLAAHEAVSAETAAAMAAGVRERLETDVGVSDTGVAGPGGGTAEKPVGLVYLHATGPDGELAAHFSVPADRETVRARAAVAALHLLRRLLSQSRDGSV
;
A
#
# COMPACT_ATOMS: atom_id res chain seq x y z
N MET A 1 -0.23 4.30 51.41
CA MET A 1 -0.54 4.38 52.85
C MET A 1 -2.02 4.13 52.98
N GLU A 2 -2.43 2.86 52.97
CA GLU A 2 -2.59 1.97 54.14
C GLU A 2 -3.80 2.35 55.01
N VAL A 3 -4.85 1.51 54.98
CA VAL A 3 -5.36 0.67 56.11
C VAL A 3 -6.27 1.50 57.03
N GLY A 4 -7.50 1.14 57.43
CA GLY A 4 -8.30 -0.08 57.45
C GLY A 4 -9.26 0.01 58.66
N LEU A 5 -10.28 -0.87 58.73
CA LEU A 5 -11.02 -1.29 59.95
C LEU A 5 -12.05 -0.26 60.53
N GLU A 6 -13.25 -0.57 61.04
CA GLU A 6 -14.04 -1.80 61.26
C GLU A 6 -15.44 -1.40 61.85
N ARG A 7 -16.42 -2.32 61.80
CA ARG A 7 -17.60 -2.50 62.70
C ARG A 7 -18.99 -1.93 62.36
N GLN A 8 -19.86 -2.89 62.03
CA GLN A 8 -21.32 -3.04 62.23
C GLN A 8 -21.72 -2.99 63.73
N PRO A 9 -23.03 -2.79 64.12
CA PRO A 9 -24.05 -3.85 63.99
C PRO A 9 -25.56 -3.46 63.89
N ALA A 10 -26.34 -4.52 63.60
CA ALA A 10 -27.73 -4.84 64.02
C ALA A 10 -28.95 -4.29 63.25
N GLY A 11 -29.74 -5.23 62.68
CA GLY A 11 -31.12 -5.07 62.18
C GLY A 11 -32.18 -4.97 63.31
N PRO A 12 -33.50 -5.20 63.07
CA PRO A 12 -34.16 -6.25 62.25
C PRO A 12 -35.24 -5.67 61.29
N GLY A 13 -36.07 -6.34 60.47
CA GLY A 13 -36.48 -7.73 60.21
C GLY A 13 -37.83 -7.74 59.43
N SER A 14 -38.29 -8.93 59.01
CA SER A 14 -39.51 -9.31 58.24
C SER A 14 -39.36 -9.34 56.70
N GLN A 15 -39.30 -10.48 55.99
CA GLN A 15 -40.07 -11.75 55.87
C GLN A 15 -41.30 -11.69 54.93
N LEU A 16 -41.27 -12.56 53.91
CA LEU A 16 -42.30 -13.49 53.37
C LEU A 16 -41.75 -14.07 52.03
N ALA A 17 -41.23 -15.32 51.96
CA ALA A 17 -41.89 -16.64 51.77
C ALA A 17 -42.67 -16.76 50.43
N GLY A 18 -42.52 -17.80 49.58
CA GLY A 18 -41.88 -19.10 49.77
C GLY A 18 -41.84 -19.99 48.50
N SER A 19 -41.24 -21.17 48.72
CA SER A 19 -41.47 -22.52 48.13
C SER A 19 -40.91 -22.84 46.74
N ASP A 20 -40.30 -24.00 46.45
CA ASP A 20 -40.01 -25.27 47.15
C ASP A 20 -38.92 -25.99 46.30
N SER A 21 -37.79 -26.47 46.84
CA SER A 21 -37.47 -27.87 47.23
C SER A 21 -37.60 -28.90 46.07
N ARG A 22 -36.73 -29.89 45.78
CA ARG A 22 -35.59 -30.59 46.40
C ARG A 22 -35.01 -31.55 45.33
N GLN A 23 -33.68 -31.68 45.20
CA GLN A 23 -32.97 -32.96 45.41
C GLN A 23 -31.45 -32.77 45.30
N GLU A 24 -30.80 -32.89 46.46
CA GLU A 24 -29.37 -33.08 46.76
C GLU A 24 -28.91 -34.49 46.32
N ALA A 25 -27.73 -34.62 45.70
CA ALA A 25 -26.45 -35.03 46.29
C ALA A 25 -26.18 -36.55 46.40
N ALA A 26 -25.12 -36.99 45.73
CA ALA A 26 -24.14 -38.00 46.16
C ALA A 26 -23.05 -38.07 45.06
N ALA A 27 -21.91 -37.41 45.22
CA ALA A 27 -20.70 -37.86 45.93
C ALA A 27 -19.68 -38.54 44.99
N GLN A 28 -18.49 -37.95 45.00
CA GLN A 28 -17.25 -38.40 44.37
C GLN A 28 -16.86 -39.81 44.84
N ALA A 29 -16.58 -40.71 43.91
CA ALA A 29 -15.55 -41.77 43.98
C ALA A 29 -15.53 -42.52 42.63
N GLY A 30 -14.38 -42.54 41.93
CA GLY A 30 -14.22 -43.36 40.72
C GLY A 30 -13.29 -42.81 39.65
N SER A 31 -12.08 -42.37 40.02
CA SER A 31 -10.98 -42.13 39.09
C SER A 31 -10.11 -43.38 38.98
N ALA A 32 -9.69 -43.70 37.74
CA ALA A 32 -8.72 -44.73 37.31
C ALA A 32 -9.33 -45.99 36.66
N GLU A 33 -9.82 -45.86 35.43
CA GLU A 33 -9.86 -46.99 34.47
C GLU A 33 -9.99 -46.55 32.97
N GLY A 34 -10.25 -45.26 32.68
CA GLY A 34 -10.48 -44.80 31.31
C GLY A 34 -9.27 -44.37 30.45
N SER A 35 -8.04 -44.35 30.97
CA SER A 35 -6.88 -43.81 30.21
C SER A 35 -5.96 -44.85 29.56
N ALA A 36 -6.19 -46.16 29.81
CA ALA A 36 -5.33 -47.23 29.30
C ALA A 36 -5.78 -47.84 27.96
N ASP A 37 -7.01 -47.55 27.50
CA ASP A 37 -7.56 -48.12 26.26
C ASP A 37 -7.38 -47.21 25.04
N LEU A 38 -7.24 -45.90 25.22
CA LEU A 38 -6.95 -44.96 24.13
C LEU A 38 -5.49 -45.08 23.63
N ASP A 39 -4.53 -45.27 24.54
CA ASP A 39 -3.10 -45.41 24.21
C ASP A 39 -2.78 -46.75 23.50
N ARG A 40 -3.64 -47.77 23.67
CA ARG A 40 -3.52 -49.07 22.98
C ARG A 40 -4.01 -49.02 21.53
N HIS A 41 -4.96 -48.13 21.22
CA HIS A 41 -5.52 -47.99 19.87
C HIS A 41 -4.58 -47.21 18.95
N GLU A 42 -3.96 -46.13 19.43
CA GLU A 42 -2.99 -45.33 18.67
C GLU A 42 -1.69 -46.09 18.36
N ARG A 43 -1.19 -46.90 19.31
CA ARG A 43 0.00 -47.75 19.08
C ARG A 43 -0.24 -48.86 18.06
N ARG A 44 -1.47 -49.36 17.92
CA ARG A 44 -1.85 -50.34 16.89
C ARG A 44 -1.89 -49.73 15.48
N LEU A 45 -2.33 -48.48 15.36
CA LEU A 45 -2.37 -47.75 14.09
C LEU A 45 -0.96 -47.38 13.60
N LEU A 46 -0.07 -46.98 14.52
CA LEU A 46 1.35 -46.71 14.22
C LEU A 46 2.11 -47.97 13.79
N ALA A 47 1.87 -49.11 14.44
CA ALA A 47 2.47 -50.40 14.07
C ALA A 47 1.96 -50.96 12.72
N GLN A 48 0.71 -50.64 12.33
CA GLN A 48 0.17 -51.00 11.01
C GLN A 48 0.68 -50.10 9.88
N ARG A 49 0.99 -48.83 10.15
CA ARG A 49 1.66 -47.92 9.19
C ARG A 49 3.12 -48.32 8.94
N ALA A 50 3.85 -48.70 9.99
CA ALA A 50 5.23 -49.16 9.87
C ALA A 50 5.41 -50.45 9.04
N ARG A 51 4.38 -51.31 8.95
CA ARG A 51 4.40 -52.53 8.13
C ARG A 51 4.04 -52.33 6.66
N ARG A 52 3.52 -51.16 6.27
CA ARG A 52 3.20 -50.83 4.85
C ARG A 52 4.33 -50.11 4.12
N LEU A 53 5.41 -49.73 4.81
CA LEU A 53 6.60 -49.07 4.23
C LEU A 53 7.80 -50.02 4.03
N GLY A 54 7.62 -51.32 4.24
CA GLY A 54 8.65 -52.32 3.96
C GLY A 54 8.55 -52.86 2.53
N GLY A 55 9.12 -52.17 1.54
CA GLY A 55 9.21 -52.72 0.19
C GLY A 55 9.85 -51.82 -0.86
N ARG A 56 11.14 -52.07 -1.11
CA ARG A 56 11.95 -51.66 -2.29
C ARG A 56 12.39 -50.19 -2.35
N GLY A 57 13.59 -49.92 -1.84
CA GLY A 57 14.37 -48.76 -2.25
C GLY A 57 15.23 -49.08 -3.48
N PRO A 58 15.48 -48.12 -4.39
CA PRO A 58 16.61 -48.18 -5.30
C PRO A 58 17.84 -47.54 -4.63
N GLU A 59 19.00 -48.10 -4.95
CA GLU A 59 20.31 -47.77 -4.39
C GLU A 59 20.71 -46.31 -4.61
N ILE A 60 21.21 -45.67 -3.55
CA ILE A 60 21.72 -44.30 -3.55
C ILE A 60 23.14 -44.32 -4.14
N HIS A 61 23.28 -43.87 -5.38
CA HIS A 61 24.60 -43.49 -5.90
C HIS A 61 25.04 -42.17 -5.26
N ARG A 62 26.08 -42.24 -4.41
CA ARG A 62 26.83 -41.06 -3.94
C ARG A 62 27.55 -40.43 -5.12
N HIS A 63 27.15 -39.23 -5.53
CA HIS A 63 27.98 -38.37 -6.38
C HIS A 63 28.90 -37.49 -5.51
N PRO A 64 30.16 -37.26 -5.94
CA PRO A 64 31.19 -36.60 -5.14
C PRO A 64 31.06 -35.07 -5.18
N HIS A 65 31.39 -34.45 -4.04
CA HIS A 65 31.69 -33.03 -3.81
C HIS A 65 31.56 -32.08 -5.01
N ALA A 66 30.46 -31.33 -5.09
CA ALA A 66 30.43 -30.07 -5.80
C ALA A 66 31.21 -29.02 -4.98
N GLY A 67 32.19 -28.37 -5.61
CA GLY A 67 32.92 -27.25 -5.01
C GLY A 67 32.01 -26.06 -4.70
N PRO A 68 32.47 -25.07 -3.91
CA PRO A 68 31.65 -23.94 -3.53
C PRO A 68 31.16 -23.16 -4.77
N PRO A 69 29.87 -22.80 -4.86
CA PRO A 69 29.34 -22.04 -5.98
C PRO A 69 30.00 -20.66 -6.05
N ALA A 70 30.26 -20.18 -7.27
CA ALA A 70 30.85 -18.87 -7.49
C ALA A 70 29.88 -17.77 -6.98
N PRO A 71 30.35 -16.81 -6.16
CA PRO A 71 29.50 -15.73 -5.69
C PRO A 71 29.11 -14.83 -6.86
N VAL A 72 27.83 -14.79 -7.19
CA VAL A 72 27.30 -13.73 -8.03
C VAL A 72 27.25 -12.47 -7.18
N ARG A 73 28.28 -11.62 -7.30
CA ARG A 73 28.26 -10.29 -6.71
C ARG A 73 27.09 -9.52 -7.30
N VAL A 74 26.16 -9.08 -6.43
CA VAL A 74 25.35 -7.90 -6.74
C VAL A 74 26.34 -6.78 -7.03
N PRO A 75 26.19 -5.99 -8.12
CA PRO A 75 27.12 -4.93 -8.43
C PRO A 75 27.40 -4.06 -7.19
N ALA A 76 28.69 -3.81 -6.92
CA ALA A 76 29.13 -2.98 -5.80
C ALA A 76 28.67 -1.51 -5.92
N ASP A 77 27.97 -1.19 -7.01
CA ASP A 77 27.59 0.16 -7.41
C ASP A 77 26.19 0.55 -6.91
N LEU A 78 25.50 -0.36 -6.21
CA LEU A 78 24.39 -0.01 -5.34
C LEU A 78 24.95 0.65 -4.07
N VAL A 79 24.91 1.98 -4.07
CA VAL A 79 25.15 2.88 -2.93
C VAL A 79 26.62 3.32 -2.73
N ARG A 80 27.13 4.15 -3.63
CA ARG A 80 28.01 5.28 -3.23
C ARG A 80 27.27 6.59 -3.45
N CYS A 81 26.60 7.06 -2.41
CA CYS A 81 26.28 8.48 -2.24
C CYS A 81 26.94 8.93 -0.94
N GLU A 82 28.25 9.17 -0.99
CA GLU A 82 28.94 9.88 0.07
C GLU A 82 28.56 11.37 -0.05
N GLN A 83 27.76 11.87 0.89
CA GLN A 83 27.83 13.28 1.24
C GLN A 83 28.60 13.40 2.55
N ALA A 84 29.84 13.86 2.41
CA ALA A 84 30.66 14.33 3.52
C ALA A 84 29.98 15.53 4.17
N ALA A 85 29.53 15.37 5.41
CA ALA A 85 29.17 16.49 6.26
C ALA A 85 30.45 17.06 6.90
N GLU A 86 31.01 18.11 6.31
CA GLU A 86 31.97 18.96 7.03
C GLU A 86 31.24 19.84 8.06
N PRO A 87 31.86 20.11 9.22
CA PRO A 87 31.23 20.86 10.30
C PRO A 87 31.12 22.34 9.95
N ARG A 88 29.90 22.86 9.85
CA ARG A 88 29.67 24.30 9.68
C ARG A 88 30.07 25.05 10.95
N ARG A 89 31.07 25.94 10.78
CA ARG A 89 31.50 26.94 11.76
C ARG A 89 30.35 27.86 12.16
N ALA A 90 30.32 28.20 13.45
CA ALA A 90 29.44 29.19 14.04
C ALA A 90 29.60 30.55 13.34
N VAL A 91 28.49 31.14 12.91
CA VAL A 91 28.41 32.54 12.49
C VAL A 91 27.55 33.27 13.52
N GLU A 92 28.16 34.30 14.10
CA GLU A 92 27.63 35.16 15.14
C GLU A 92 26.38 35.94 14.68
N ARG A 93 25.45 36.13 15.62
CA ARG A 93 24.32 37.04 15.47
C ARG A 93 24.75 38.49 15.74
N PRO A 94 24.36 39.47 14.91
CA PRO A 94 24.28 40.86 15.35
C PRO A 94 22.86 41.21 15.80
N SER A 95 22.82 41.99 16.87
CA SER A 95 21.66 42.54 17.57
C SER A 95 21.01 43.73 16.87
N ARG A 96 19.67 43.81 17.03
CA ARG A 96 18.77 44.98 17.16
C ARG A 96 19.15 46.32 16.50
N GLY A 97 18.22 46.84 15.70
CA GLY A 97 18.09 48.25 15.33
C GLY A 97 16.66 48.58 14.89
N ASP A 98 16.14 49.68 15.41
CA ASP A 98 14.76 50.14 15.49
C ASP A 98 14.24 50.88 14.24
N SER A 99 12.94 51.16 14.23
CA SER A 99 12.20 52.26 13.57
C SER A 99 11.52 52.03 12.20
N GLY A 100 10.26 52.48 12.13
CA GLY A 100 9.71 53.05 10.90
C GLY A 100 8.28 52.64 10.50
N ARG A 101 7.26 53.26 11.12
CA ARG A 101 5.90 53.36 10.55
C ARG A 101 5.94 53.90 9.11
N ARG A 102 5.08 53.41 8.21
CA ARG A 102 4.39 54.25 7.21
C ARG A 102 3.17 53.55 6.59
N GLN A 103 2.09 54.33 6.53
CA GLN A 103 0.82 54.08 5.84
C GLN A 103 1.00 53.99 4.31
N GLY A 104 0.09 53.28 3.65
CA GLY A 104 -0.10 53.34 2.20
C GLY A 104 -1.35 52.58 1.77
N GLN A 105 -2.47 53.30 1.63
CA GLN A 105 -3.70 52.82 1.00
C GLN A 105 -3.54 52.70 -0.53
N ALA A 106 -4.40 51.83 -1.10
CA ALA A 106 -4.94 51.86 -2.45
C ALA A 106 -4.07 51.33 -3.61
N ARG A 107 -4.54 50.25 -4.27
CA ARG A 107 -5.36 50.33 -5.49
C ARG A 107 -5.66 48.93 -6.04
N ALA A 108 -6.95 48.64 -6.18
CA ALA A 108 -7.46 47.63 -7.11
C ALA A 108 -7.34 48.17 -8.54
N ALA A 109 -6.91 47.33 -9.48
CA ALA A 109 -7.37 47.34 -10.88
C ALA A 109 -6.66 46.23 -11.69
N ALA A 110 -7.48 45.33 -12.24
CA ALA A 110 -7.41 44.76 -13.59
C ALA A 110 -6.04 44.39 -14.18
N ARG A 111 -5.81 43.07 -14.32
CA ARG A 111 -5.06 42.49 -15.45
C ARG A 111 -5.77 41.22 -15.92
N HIS A 112 -6.76 41.41 -16.77
CA HIS A 112 -7.17 40.45 -17.78
C HIS A 112 -6.83 41.08 -19.12
N ALA A 113 -5.84 40.54 -19.81
CA ALA A 113 -5.66 40.53 -21.27
C ALA A 113 -4.26 39.98 -21.59
N ASP A 114 -4.22 39.12 -22.60
CA ASP A 114 -3.05 38.54 -23.28
C ASP A 114 -2.13 37.63 -22.48
N VAL A 115 -2.41 36.33 -22.58
CA VAL A 115 -1.34 35.34 -22.71
C VAL A 115 -1.45 34.76 -24.10
N ASP A 116 -0.47 35.16 -24.91
CA ASP A 116 -0.23 34.78 -26.28
C ASP A 116 -0.14 33.27 -26.50
N GLN A 117 -0.53 32.89 -27.72
CA GLN A 117 -0.34 31.60 -28.36
C GLN A 117 1.14 31.33 -28.68
N GLU A 118 1.99 31.21 -27.66
CA GLU A 118 3.35 30.68 -27.81
C GLU A 118 3.64 29.65 -26.71
N GLY A 119 3.56 28.37 -27.10
CA GLY A 119 3.96 27.22 -26.28
C GLY A 119 2.82 26.59 -25.48
N THR A 120 2.15 25.60 -26.06
CA THR A 120 1.47 24.55 -25.27
C THR A 120 2.53 23.83 -24.43
N ALA A 121 2.77 24.33 -23.22
CA ALA A 121 3.64 23.69 -22.27
C ALA A 121 3.05 22.30 -21.92
N GLY A 122 3.70 21.24 -22.40
CA GLY A 122 3.93 19.98 -21.66
C GLY A 122 2.78 19.04 -21.28
N TYR A 123 1.50 19.39 -21.39
CA TYR A 123 0.43 18.52 -20.87
C TYR A 123 -0.01 17.45 -21.87
N LEU A 124 -0.23 16.22 -21.36
CA LEU A 124 -0.62 15.05 -22.15
C LEU A 124 -2.11 15.04 -22.52
N SER A 125 -2.95 15.73 -21.75
CA SER A 125 -4.36 15.96 -22.08
C SER A 125 -4.67 17.46 -22.19
N PRO A 126 -5.52 17.87 -23.16
CA PRO A 126 -5.99 19.25 -23.25
C PRO A 126 -7.03 19.62 -22.18
N VAL A 127 -7.61 18.64 -21.49
CA VAL A 127 -8.64 18.85 -20.46
C VAL A 127 -8.00 18.85 -19.09
N ARG A 128 -8.22 19.91 -18.31
CA ARG A 128 -7.62 20.06 -16.99
C ARG A 128 -8.66 20.04 -15.88
N ALA A 129 -8.32 19.40 -14.77
CA ALA A 129 -9.15 19.36 -13.59
C ALA A 129 -8.44 19.77 -12.30
N VAL A 130 -9.20 20.33 -11.37
CA VAL A 130 -8.76 20.55 -9.98
C VAL A 130 -9.57 19.65 -9.05
N VAL A 131 -8.91 19.02 -8.09
CA VAL A 131 -9.57 18.26 -7.02
C VAL A 131 -9.49 19.08 -5.74
N VAL A 132 -10.64 19.36 -5.12
CA VAL A 132 -10.72 20.04 -3.82
C VAL A 132 -11.23 19.05 -2.79
N VAL A 133 -10.47 18.82 -1.73
CA VAL A 133 -10.86 18.00 -0.60
C VAL A 133 -10.98 18.89 0.62
N THR A 134 -12.12 18.83 1.32
CA THR A 134 -12.36 19.63 2.53
C THR A 134 -12.54 18.74 3.76
N GLY A 135 -11.88 19.14 4.85
CA GLY A 135 -11.97 18.51 6.16
C GLY A 135 -10.83 18.97 7.07
N SER A 136 -11.15 19.61 8.18
CA SER A 136 -10.15 20.11 9.13
C SER A 136 -9.25 19.00 9.70
N GLU A 137 -9.78 17.78 9.86
CA GLU A 137 -9.06 16.60 10.32
C GLU A 137 -8.02 16.10 9.30
N LEU A 138 -8.24 16.37 8.01
CA LEU A 138 -7.29 16.04 6.94
C LEU A 138 -6.09 16.98 7.00
N VAL A 139 -6.34 18.29 7.12
CA VAL A 139 -5.28 19.30 7.21
C VAL A 139 -4.45 19.14 8.49
N ARG A 140 -5.08 18.71 9.60
CA ARG A 140 -4.38 18.42 10.87
C ARG A 140 -3.60 17.11 10.85
N GLY A 141 -3.81 16.26 9.85
CA GLY A 141 -3.17 14.94 9.77
C GLY A 141 -3.78 13.88 10.69
N ASP A 142 -4.96 14.14 11.27
CA ASP A 142 -5.69 13.17 12.11
C ASP A 142 -6.19 11.99 11.26
N ARG A 143 -6.44 12.25 9.97
CA ARG A 143 -6.80 11.25 8.97
C ARG A 143 -6.04 11.48 7.68
N ARG A 144 -5.65 10.38 7.02
CA ARG A 144 -5.08 10.41 5.68
C ARG A 144 -6.19 10.63 4.65
N ASP A 145 -5.94 11.54 3.70
CA ASP A 145 -6.81 11.68 2.54
C ASP A 145 -6.75 10.44 1.64
N LEU A 146 -7.92 9.88 1.33
CA LEU A 146 -8.12 8.76 0.41
C LEU A 146 -8.86 9.18 -0.86
N ASN A 147 -9.48 10.35 -0.88
CA ASN A 147 -10.35 10.81 -1.95
C ASN A 147 -9.56 11.55 -3.03
N GLY A 148 -8.64 12.46 -2.65
CA GLY A 148 -7.80 13.18 -3.61
C GLY A 148 -7.04 12.23 -4.54
N PRO A 149 -6.24 11.28 -4.01
CA PRO A 149 -5.53 10.29 -4.82
C PRO A 149 -6.45 9.36 -5.62
N PHE A 150 -7.65 9.05 -5.11
CA PHE A 150 -8.64 8.27 -5.86
C PHE A 150 -9.13 9.05 -7.09
N LEU A 151 -9.64 10.27 -6.88
CA LEU A 151 -10.17 11.13 -7.93
C LEU A 151 -9.11 11.46 -9.00
N ALA A 152 -7.88 11.78 -8.59
CA ALA A 152 -6.81 12.06 -9.55
C ALA A 152 -6.51 10.86 -10.47
N ARG A 153 -6.49 9.63 -9.93
CA ARG A 153 -6.31 8.42 -10.75
C ARG A 153 -7.48 8.20 -11.72
N GLU A 154 -8.71 8.37 -11.24
CA GLU A 154 -9.90 8.24 -12.07
C GLU A 154 -9.90 9.26 -13.21
N LEU A 155 -9.57 10.52 -12.91
CA LEU A 155 -9.46 11.60 -13.91
C LEU A 155 -8.43 11.26 -15.00
N VAL A 156 -7.22 10.82 -14.62
CA VAL A 156 -6.19 10.40 -15.59
C VAL A 156 -6.71 9.26 -16.47
N SER A 157 -7.38 8.26 -15.88
CA SER A 157 -7.92 7.12 -16.64
C SER A 157 -9.01 7.53 -17.65
N LEU A 158 -9.69 8.64 -17.39
CA LEU A 158 -10.69 9.25 -18.26
C LEU A 158 -10.11 10.28 -19.23
N GLY A 159 -8.78 10.45 -19.24
CA GLY A 159 -8.10 11.40 -20.12
C GLY A 159 -8.21 12.85 -19.68
N VAL A 160 -8.32 13.09 -18.37
CA VAL A 160 -8.32 14.44 -17.79
C VAL A 160 -7.06 14.62 -16.94
N GLU A 161 -6.32 15.70 -17.17
CA GLU A 161 -5.10 16.04 -16.45
C GLU A 161 -5.43 16.69 -15.09
N PRO A 162 -5.10 16.06 -13.95
CA PRO A 162 -5.28 16.68 -12.65
C PRO A 162 -4.20 17.75 -12.45
N ALA A 163 -4.58 19.02 -12.59
CA ALA A 163 -3.68 20.15 -12.42
C ALA A 163 -3.25 20.37 -10.97
N GLU A 164 -4.18 20.14 -10.02
CA GLU A 164 -3.93 20.38 -8.60
C GLU A 164 -4.87 19.54 -7.73
N ILE A 165 -4.37 19.06 -6.59
CA ILE A 165 -5.18 18.53 -5.48
C ILE A 165 -5.00 19.47 -4.30
N VAL A 166 -6.08 20.14 -3.89
CA VAL A 166 -6.09 21.11 -2.80
C VAL A 166 -6.83 20.51 -1.61
N ILE A 167 -6.16 20.40 -0.46
CA ILE A 167 -6.78 19.98 0.81
C ILE A 167 -6.93 21.20 1.71
N VAL A 168 -8.15 21.53 2.11
CA VAL A 168 -8.47 22.71 2.95
C VAL A 168 -9.32 22.36 4.16
N GLY A 169 -9.24 23.18 5.20
CA GLY A 169 -10.12 23.07 6.36
C GLY A 169 -11.54 23.56 6.06
N ASP A 170 -12.40 23.47 7.07
CA ASP A 170 -13.83 23.84 6.97
C ASP A 170 -14.06 25.36 7.19
N ALA A 171 -12.98 26.14 7.28
CA ALA A 171 -13.07 27.58 7.44
C ALA A 171 -13.61 28.21 6.13
N PRO A 172 -14.60 29.13 6.19
CA PRO A 172 -15.27 29.63 5.00
C PRO A 172 -14.32 30.31 4.00
N GLN A 173 -13.30 31.00 4.50
CA GLN A 173 -12.32 31.71 3.67
C GLN A 173 -11.37 30.74 2.95
N GLU A 174 -10.98 29.64 3.61
CA GLU A 174 -10.11 28.61 3.04
C GLU A 174 -10.85 27.85 1.94
N LEU A 175 -12.08 27.41 2.23
CA LEU A 175 -12.94 26.72 1.27
C LEU A 175 -13.27 27.61 0.06
N GLU A 176 -13.60 28.87 0.29
CA GLU A 176 -13.83 29.84 -0.78
C GLU A 176 -12.59 30.04 -1.68
N GLY A 177 -11.39 30.09 -1.08
CA GLY A 177 -10.13 30.15 -1.82
C GLY A 177 -9.94 28.93 -2.73
N ALA A 178 -10.11 27.72 -2.18
CA ALA A 178 -9.96 26.48 -2.93
C ALA A 178 -11.00 26.33 -4.06
N LEU A 179 -12.25 26.69 -3.80
CA LEU A 179 -13.30 26.67 -4.83
C LEU A 179 -12.98 27.64 -5.97
N ARG A 180 -12.42 28.82 -5.68
CA ARG A 180 -11.97 29.76 -6.72
C ARG A 180 -10.83 29.21 -7.56
N THR A 181 -9.89 28.47 -6.97
CA THR A 181 -8.83 27.78 -7.72
C THR A 181 -9.42 26.84 -8.78
N GLY A 182 -10.48 26.11 -8.42
CA GLY A 182 -11.18 25.22 -9.35
C GLY A 182 -11.90 25.95 -10.49
N LEU A 183 -12.39 27.17 -10.27
CA LEU A 183 -13.23 27.94 -11.19
C LEU A 183 -12.52 28.54 -12.43
N GLY A 184 -11.35 28.02 -12.79
CA GLY A 184 -10.64 28.36 -14.03
C GLY A 184 -10.28 27.14 -14.89
N THR A 185 -10.84 25.97 -14.56
CA THR A 185 -10.52 24.69 -15.21
C THR A 185 -11.73 24.14 -15.97
N ASP A 186 -11.54 23.07 -16.74
CA ASP A 186 -12.66 22.40 -17.42
C ASP A 186 -13.57 21.66 -16.43
N LEU A 187 -12.96 21.06 -15.40
CA LEU A 187 -13.64 20.23 -14.41
C LEU A 187 -13.08 20.49 -13.00
N CYS A 188 -13.94 20.72 -12.02
CA CYS A 188 -13.54 20.79 -10.62
C CYS A 188 -14.30 19.73 -9.82
N VAL A 189 -13.58 18.81 -9.18
CA VAL A 189 -14.18 17.76 -8.36
C VAL A 189 -13.95 18.08 -6.89
N ILE A 190 -15.04 18.24 -6.15
CA ILE A 190 -15.03 18.65 -4.74
C ILE A 190 -15.50 17.47 -3.88
N SER A 191 -14.80 17.19 -2.80
CA SER A 191 -15.10 16.11 -1.86
C SER A 191 -15.18 16.64 -0.42
N GLY A 192 -16.33 16.47 0.23
CA GLY A 192 -16.51 16.76 1.66
C GLY A 192 -17.40 17.97 1.94
N GLY A 193 -17.74 18.17 3.23
CA GLY A 193 -18.53 19.29 3.71
C GLY A 193 -20.00 19.32 3.25
N LEU A 194 -20.59 18.14 3.01
CA LEU A 194 -21.99 17.94 2.57
C LEU A 194 -22.90 17.32 3.65
N GLY A 195 -22.36 17.09 4.85
CA GLY A 195 -23.13 16.58 5.96
C GLY A 195 -24.16 17.58 6.51
N PRO A 196 -24.90 17.18 7.55
CA PRO A 196 -25.94 17.99 8.16
C PRO A 196 -25.41 19.02 9.18
N THR A 197 -24.13 19.01 9.55
CA THR A 197 -23.60 19.79 10.68
C THR A 197 -23.16 21.20 10.27
N HIS A 198 -22.84 22.04 11.25
CA HIS A 198 -22.57 23.47 11.04
C HIS A 198 -21.21 23.78 10.36
N ASP A 199 -20.30 22.82 10.41
CA ASP A 199 -19.01 22.75 9.75
C ASP A 199 -19.12 22.29 8.29
N ASP A 200 -20.21 21.62 7.89
CA ASP A 200 -20.47 21.28 6.49
C ASP A 200 -20.89 22.50 5.67
N ARG A 201 -19.94 23.18 5.04
CA ARG A 201 -20.16 24.50 4.41
C ARG A 201 -20.00 24.51 2.90
N THR A 202 -19.74 23.38 2.26
CA THR A 202 -19.42 23.29 0.83
C THR A 202 -20.54 23.84 -0.03
N VAL A 203 -21.78 23.44 0.21
CA VAL A 203 -22.93 23.89 -0.60
C VAL A 203 -23.16 25.40 -0.48
N GLU A 204 -23.18 25.92 0.74
CA GLU A 204 -23.41 27.34 1.03
C GLU A 204 -22.29 28.22 0.46
N THR A 205 -21.04 27.80 0.63
CA THR A 205 -19.86 28.52 0.13
C THR A 205 -19.84 28.49 -1.40
N LEU A 206 -20.14 27.35 -2.01
CA LEU A 206 -20.21 27.22 -3.46
C LEU A 206 -21.29 28.12 -4.06
N ALA A 207 -22.50 28.13 -3.49
CA ALA A 207 -23.58 29.01 -3.95
C ALA A 207 -23.17 30.49 -3.90
N ARG A 208 -22.50 30.91 -2.82
CA ARG A 208 -21.97 32.28 -2.69
C ARG A 208 -20.92 32.60 -3.75
N VAL A 209 -19.92 31.73 -3.94
CA VAL A 209 -18.84 31.94 -4.91
C VAL A 209 -19.38 31.95 -6.34
N ALA A 210 -20.35 31.10 -6.63
CA ALA A 210 -20.99 30.99 -7.93
C ALA A 210 -22.05 32.08 -8.20
N GLY A 211 -22.41 32.89 -7.19
CA GLY A 211 -23.50 33.87 -7.29
C GLY A 211 -24.86 33.22 -7.56
N ARG A 212 -25.10 32.03 -7.00
CA ARG A 212 -26.35 31.27 -7.17
C ARG A 212 -27.19 31.31 -5.90
N GLU A 213 -28.50 31.36 -6.07
CA GLU A 213 -29.43 31.19 -4.96
C GLU A 213 -29.47 29.73 -4.51
N LEU A 214 -29.79 29.50 -3.24
CA LEU A 214 -30.02 28.17 -2.68
C LEU A 214 -31.50 27.79 -2.83
N VAL A 215 -31.76 26.63 -3.42
CA VAL A 215 -33.09 26.12 -3.72
C VAL A 215 -33.29 24.78 -3.02
N LEU A 216 -34.40 24.66 -2.29
CA LEU A 216 -34.80 23.39 -1.66
C LEU A 216 -35.36 22.45 -2.72
N ASP A 217 -34.69 21.33 -2.95
CA ASP A 217 -35.21 20.24 -3.76
C ASP A 217 -36.20 19.43 -2.92
N ARG A 218 -37.48 19.46 -3.32
CA ARG A 218 -38.56 18.79 -2.58
C ARG A 218 -38.50 17.27 -2.69
N ALA A 219 -37.97 16.72 -3.78
CA ALA A 219 -37.84 15.28 -3.94
C ALA A 219 -36.72 14.75 -3.04
N LEU A 220 -35.56 15.41 -3.05
CA LEU A 220 -34.45 15.08 -2.14
C LEU A 220 -34.83 15.25 -0.67
N ASP A 221 -35.54 16.33 -0.33
CA ASP A 221 -36.04 16.56 1.04
C ASP A 221 -36.88 15.37 1.53
N GLN A 222 -37.78 14.84 0.70
CA GLN A 222 -38.61 13.69 1.04
C GLN A 222 -37.82 12.37 1.13
N GLU A 223 -36.87 12.17 0.22
CA GLU A 223 -36.03 10.97 0.19
C GLU A 223 -35.11 10.91 1.42
N ILE A 224 -34.37 11.98 1.68
CA ILE A 224 -33.47 12.11 2.83
C ILE A 224 -34.28 12.02 4.13
N ALA A 225 -35.44 12.70 4.22
CA ALA A 225 -36.33 12.59 5.38
C ALA A 225 -36.73 11.14 5.68
N THR A 226 -36.97 10.32 4.64
CA THR A 226 -37.34 8.92 4.81
C THR A 226 -36.20 8.09 5.37
N ILE A 227 -34.97 8.34 4.91
CA ILE A 227 -33.77 7.70 5.45
C ILE A 227 -33.52 8.13 6.90
N SER A 228 -33.59 9.44 7.17
CA SER A 228 -33.37 10.00 8.51
C SER A 228 -34.42 9.55 9.53
N ARG A 229 -35.69 9.37 9.14
CA ARG A 229 -36.72 8.79 10.02
C ARG A 229 -36.37 7.38 10.46
N ARG A 230 -35.98 6.51 9.52
CA ARG A 230 -35.56 5.13 9.83
C ARG A 230 -34.35 5.09 10.76
N LEU A 231 -33.41 6.02 10.56
CA LEU A 231 -32.24 6.15 11.43
C LEU A 231 -32.65 6.63 12.83
N ALA A 232 -33.52 7.64 12.93
CA ALA A 232 -34.02 8.17 14.20
C ALA A 232 -34.73 7.07 15.02
N ASP A 233 -35.60 6.28 14.38
CA ASP A 233 -36.29 5.15 15.00
C ASP A 233 -35.29 4.10 15.54
N ARG A 234 -34.29 3.75 14.72
CA ARG A 234 -33.24 2.80 15.11
C ARG A 234 -32.38 3.30 16.27
N LEU A 235 -32.16 4.61 16.37
CA LEU A 235 -31.38 5.25 17.44
C LEU A 235 -32.23 5.62 18.67
N GLY A 236 -33.55 5.44 18.62
CA GLY A 236 -34.47 5.88 19.67
C GLY A 236 -34.46 7.39 19.89
N ARG A 237 -34.24 8.17 18.82
CA ARG A 237 -34.16 9.64 18.83
C ARG A 237 -35.38 10.25 18.14
N PRO A 238 -35.84 11.44 18.55
CA PRO A 238 -36.92 12.12 17.84
C PRO A 238 -36.45 12.62 16.46
N TYR A 239 -37.28 12.47 15.43
CA TYR A 239 -36.97 12.95 14.07
C TYR A 239 -36.70 14.47 13.99
N ALA A 240 -37.24 15.24 14.93
CA ALA A 240 -37.02 16.68 15.01
C ALA A 240 -35.52 17.06 15.08
N ASP A 241 -34.69 16.20 15.68
CA ASP A 241 -33.24 16.40 15.78
C ASP A 241 -32.54 16.36 14.41
N PHE A 242 -33.15 15.72 13.42
CA PHE A 242 -32.60 15.52 12.08
C PHE A 242 -33.19 16.48 11.04
N ALA A 243 -34.38 17.03 11.28
CA ALA A 243 -35.15 17.76 10.28
C ALA A 243 -34.41 18.98 9.69
N ALA A 244 -33.65 19.71 10.51
CA ALA A 244 -32.82 20.82 10.04
C ALA A 244 -31.69 20.34 9.12
N GLY A 245 -31.04 19.23 9.48
CA GLY A 245 -30.00 18.58 8.69
C GLY A 245 -30.53 18.07 7.34
N VAL A 246 -31.70 17.43 7.35
CA VAL A 246 -32.39 16.97 6.13
C VAL A 246 -32.61 18.13 5.17
N ARG A 247 -33.22 19.23 5.66
CA ARG A 247 -33.51 20.40 4.84
C ARG A 247 -32.23 21.02 4.28
N LYS A 248 -31.17 21.09 5.09
CA LYS A 248 -29.84 21.57 4.66
C LYS A 248 -29.28 20.72 3.52
N GLN A 249 -29.26 19.40 3.69
CA GLN A 249 -28.74 18.46 2.69
C GLN A 249 -29.58 18.43 1.40
N ALA A 250 -30.88 18.70 1.48
CA ALA A 250 -31.77 18.81 0.33
C ALA A 250 -31.76 20.18 -0.36
N THR A 251 -31.02 21.16 0.17
CA THR A 251 -30.92 22.50 -0.41
C THR A 251 -29.67 22.56 -1.28
N LEU A 252 -29.84 22.82 -2.58
CA LEU A 252 -28.76 22.84 -3.57
C LEU A 252 -28.67 24.22 -4.24
N PRO A 253 -27.53 24.59 -4.84
CA PRO A 253 -27.43 25.82 -5.62
C PRO A 253 -28.33 25.74 -6.87
N ALA A 254 -28.97 26.84 -7.25
CA ALA A 254 -29.82 26.91 -8.43
C ALA A 254 -29.05 26.47 -9.69
N GLY A 255 -29.64 25.52 -10.45
CA GLY A 255 -29.01 24.92 -11.63
C GLY A 255 -28.17 23.68 -11.35
N ALA A 256 -28.06 23.23 -10.09
CA ALA A 256 -27.44 21.96 -9.75
C ALA A 256 -28.34 20.78 -10.16
N VAL A 257 -27.71 19.72 -10.66
CA VAL A 257 -28.34 18.43 -11.00
C VAL A 257 -27.88 17.40 -9.97
N SER A 258 -28.81 16.81 -9.23
CA SER A 258 -28.48 15.79 -8.23
C SER A 258 -27.95 14.50 -8.88
N LEU A 259 -26.95 13.90 -8.24
CA LEU A 259 -26.42 12.57 -8.56
C LEU A 259 -27.07 11.45 -7.73
N GLY A 260 -28.04 11.80 -6.87
CA GLY A 260 -28.67 10.89 -5.93
C GLY A 260 -27.89 10.73 -4.62
N LEU A 261 -28.24 9.69 -3.87
CA LEU A 261 -27.77 9.44 -2.51
C LEU A 261 -26.94 8.15 -2.42
N ALA A 262 -25.78 8.23 -1.78
CA ALA A 262 -25.01 7.06 -1.32
C ALA A 262 -24.96 6.94 0.22
N GLY A 263 -25.50 7.96 0.89
CA GLY A 263 -25.70 8.12 2.33
C GLY A 263 -26.90 9.06 2.53
N THR A 264 -26.83 10.04 3.44
CA THR A 264 -27.86 11.10 3.51
C THR A 264 -27.48 12.36 2.72
N ALA A 265 -26.18 12.56 2.44
CA ALA A 265 -25.69 13.69 1.66
C ALA A 265 -25.80 13.40 0.16
N PRO A 266 -26.53 14.23 -0.62
CA PRO A 266 -26.55 14.09 -2.07
C PRO A 266 -25.27 14.65 -2.71
N GLY A 267 -24.78 13.93 -3.72
CA GLY A 267 -23.84 14.52 -4.67
C GLY A 267 -24.60 15.32 -5.73
N PHE A 268 -23.92 16.24 -6.41
CA PHE A 268 -24.51 16.99 -7.51
C PHE A 268 -23.47 17.50 -8.50
N VAL A 269 -23.94 17.85 -9.70
CA VAL A 269 -23.16 18.50 -10.76
C VAL A 269 -23.74 19.87 -11.04
N ILE A 270 -22.90 20.88 -11.28
CA ILE A 270 -23.33 22.22 -11.68
C ILE A 270 -22.31 22.84 -12.63
N GLN A 271 -22.77 23.49 -13.68
CA GLN A 271 -21.90 24.29 -14.54
C GLN A 271 -21.90 25.75 -14.08
N ILE A 272 -20.71 26.25 -13.74
CA ILE A 272 -20.47 27.65 -13.43
C ILE A 272 -19.52 28.19 -14.50
N THR A 273 -19.99 29.19 -15.25
CA THR A 273 -19.30 29.73 -16.43
C THR A 273 -18.90 28.61 -17.42
N SER A 274 -17.60 28.36 -17.60
CA SER A 274 -17.05 27.31 -18.46
C SER A 274 -16.64 26.06 -17.70
N THR A 275 -16.66 26.09 -16.36
CA THR A 275 -16.23 24.97 -15.52
C THR A 275 -17.42 24.11 -15.11
N VAL A 276 -17.29 22.80 -15.27
CA VAL A 276 -18.22 21.83 -14.69
C VAL A 276 -17.72 21.46 -13.30
N LEU A 277 -18.58 21.56 -12.29
CA LEU A 277 -18.26 21.21 -10.91
C LEU A 277 -18.99 19.93 -10.54
N VAL A 278 -18.26 18.97 -9.97
CA VAL A 278 -18.80 17.73 -9.42
C VAL A 278 -18.58 17.77 -7.91
N VAL A 279 -19.65 17.72 -7.13
CA VAL A 279 -19.59 17.84 -5.66
C VAL A 279 -20.03 16.52 -5.03
N LEU A 280 -19.16 15.94 -4.21
CA LEU A 280 -19.26 14.59 -3.68
C LEU A 280 -19.09 14.56 -2.16
N PRO A 281 -19.67 13.55 -1.47
CA PRO A 281 -19.55 13.41 -0.02
C PRO A 281 -18.14 13.02 0.41
N GLY A 282 -17.81 13.27 1.68
CA GLY A 282 -16.47 12.99 2.24
C GLY A 282 -16.15 11.51 2.47
N PRO A 283 -17.08 10.65 2.96
CA PRO A 283 -16.78 9.24 3.15
C PRO A 283 -16.39 8.52 1.84
N PRO A 284 -15.21 7.86 1.74
CA PRO A 284 -14.73 7.29 0.48
C PRO A 284 -15.70 6.29 -0.18
N PRO A 285 -16.36 5.36 0.55
CA PRO A 285 -17.31 4.44 -0.07
C PRO A 285 -18.54 5.13 -0.65
N GLU A 286 -18.96 6.27 -0.08
CA GLU A 286 -20.09 7.04 -0.60
C GLU A 286 -19.69 7.83 -1.84
N LEU A 287 -18.53 8.48 -1.78
CA LEU A 287 -17.94 9.20 -2.91
C LEU A 287 -17.78 8.29 -4.12
N GLN A 288 -17.17 7.11 -3.94
CA GLN A 288 -16.91 6.17 -5.03
C GLN A 288 -18.20 5.69 -5.71
N ARG A 289 -19.29 5.50 -4.96
CA ARG A 289 -20.61 5.15 -5.53
C ARG A 289 -21.19 6.29 -6.38
N LEU A 290 -21.10 7.53 -5.89
CA LEU A 290 -21.63 8.69 -6.62
C LEU A 290 -20.72 9.13 -7.76
N TRP A 291 -19.43 8.80 -7.73
CA TRP A 291 -18.51 9.04 -8.82
C TRP A 291 -18.96 8.34 -10.10
N THR A 292 -19.47 7.11 -10.01
CA THR A 292 -20.05 6.40 -11.16
C THR A 292 -21.21 7.17 -11.80
N ALA A 293 -22.11 7.73 -10.98
CA ALA A 293 -23.19 8.57 -11.49
C ALA A 293 -22.67 9.92 -12.05
N ALA A 294 -21.61 10.47 -11.45
CA ALA A 294 -21.01 11.71 -11.90
C ALA A 294 -20.44 11.61 -13.31
N ILE A 295 -19.71 10.53 -13.63
CA ILE A 295 -19.10 10.33 -14.95
C ILE A 295 -20.15 10.06 -16.05
N GLU A 296 -21.34 9.60 -15.67
CA GLU A 296 -22.46 9.38 -16.58
C GLU A 296 -23.28 10.66 -16.85
N ASN A 297 -23.11 11.69 -16.02
CA ASN A 297 -23.81 12.97 -16.17
C ASN A 297 -23.42 13.67 -17.49
N GLU A 298 -24.41 14.23 -18.18
CA GLU A 298 -24.24 14.87 -19.50
C GLU A 298 -23.15 15.95 -19.51
N LEU A 299 -23.15 16.86 -18.53
CA LEU A 299 -22.17 17.95 -18.44
C LEU A 299 -20.75 17.41 -18.26
N VAL A 300 -20.59 16.38 -17.43
CA VAL A 300 -19.28 15.75 -17.21
C VAL A 300 -18.84 15.02 -18.47
N ARG A 301 -19.73 14.27 -19.13
CA ARG A 301 -19.45 13.56 -20.38
C ARG A 301 -18.99 14.48 -21.50
N GLU A 302 -19.57 15.68 -21.62
CA GLU A 302 -19.13 16.69 -22.60
C GLU A 302 -17.69 17.12 -22.35
N VAL A 303 -17.29 17.28 -21.08
CA VAL A 303 -15.90 17.57 -20.71
C VAL A 303 -15.01 16.38 -21.03
N LEU A 304 -15.38 15.17 -20.62
CA LEU A 304 -14.61 13.95 -20.82
C LEU A 304 -14.42 13.60 -22.32
N ALA A 305 -15.39 13.90 -23.18
CA ALA A 305 -15.31 13.65 -24.62
C ALA A 305 -14.16 14.42 -25.31
N ARG A 306 -13.73 15.52 -24.71
CA ARG A 306 -12.56 16.32 -25.15
C ARG A 306 -11.23 15.72 -24.70
N GLY A 307 -11.25 14.87 -23.67
CA GLY A 307 -10.08 14.20 -23.11
C GLY A 307 -9.62 13.01 -23.94
N ARG A 308 -8.36 12.64 -23.76
CA ARG A 308 -7.77 11.41 -24.30
C ARG A 308 -6.96 10.75 -23.20
N ALA A 309 -7.34 9.53 -22.82
CA ALA A 309 -6.63 8.77 -21.80
C ALA A 309 -5.21 8.47 -22.31
N PRO A 310 -4.17 8.82 -21.56
CA PRO A 310 -2.82 8.47 -21.95
C PRO A 310 -2.61 6.96 -21.85
N GLU A 311 -1.77 6.43 -22.72
CA GLU A 311 -1.23 5.08 -22.55
C GLU A 311 -0.16 5.13 -21.45
N ARG A 312 -0.14 4.12 -20.57
CA ARG A 312 0.89 3.98 -19.55
C ARG A 312 1.76 2.77 -19.85
N ARG A 313 3.08 2.97 -19.84
CA ARG A 313 4.06 1.89 -19.95
C ARG A 313 5.00 1.93 -18.77
N THR A 314 5.33 0.77 -18.23
CA THR A 314 6.17 0.67 -17.04
C THR A 314 7.29 -0.31 -17.29
N LEU A 315 8.53 0.12 -17.08
CA LEU A 315 9.71 -0.74 -17.10
C LEU A 315 10.27 -0.84 -15.68
N ARG A 316 10.48 -2.06 -15.20
CA ARG A 316 10.93 -2.34 -13.83
C ARG A 316 12.29 -3.00 -13.85
N PHE A 317 13.21 -2.42 -13.08
CA PHE A 317 14.60 -2.83 -13.01
C PHE A 317 14.99 -3.21 -11.58
N TYR A 318 15.89 -4.18 -11.45
CA TYR A 318 16.44 -4.59 -10.18
C TYR A 318 17.95 -4.82 -10.30
N GLY A 319 18.71 -4.30 -9.34
CA GLY A 319 20.18 -4.42 -9.31
C GLY A 319 20.94 -3.26 -9.97
N VAL A 320 20.23 -2.26 -10.49
CA VAL A 320 20.79 -1.05 -11.12
C VAL A 320 20.55 0.18 -10.23
N SER A 321 21.44 1.18 -10.30
CA SER A 321 21.25 2.45 -9.61
C SER A 321 20.28 3.37 -10.35
N GLU A 322 19.57 4.20 -9.59
CA GLU A 322 18.65 5.20 -10.14
C GLU A 322 19.34 6.13 -11.14
N SER A 323 20.54 6.61 -10.82
CA SER A 323 21.33 7.48 -11.71
C SER A 323 21.70 6.81 -13.03
N ALA A 324 21.96 5.50 -13.03
CA ALA A 324 22.26 4.78 -14.26
C ALA A 324 21.01 4.64 -15.14
N VAL A 325 19.83 4.38 -14.55
CA VAL A 325 18.56 4.33 -15.28
C VAL A 325 18.16 5.71 -15.80
N ALA A 326 18.32 6.76 -15.00
CA ALA A 326 18.04 8.14 -15.40
C ALA A 326 18.93 8.57 -16.58
N ARG A 327 20.24 8.31 -16.52
CA ARG A 327 21.15 8.55 -17.64
C ARG A 327 20.74 7.76 -18.89
N ALA A 328 20.38 6.49 -18.74
CA ALA A 328 19.93 5.66 -19.86
C ALA A 328 18.62 6.18 -20.47
N LEU A 329 17.71 6.72 -19.67
CA LEU A 329 16.47 7.37 -20.12
C LEU A 329 16.75 8.65 -20.91
N GLU A 330 17.63 9.53 -20.39
CA GLU A 330 18.06 10.75 -21.07
C GLU A 330 18.69 10.43 -22.43
N GLU A 331 19.63 9.48 -22.46
CA GLU A 331 20.28 9.04 -23.70
C GLU A 331 19.32 8.33 -24.68
N ALA A 332 18.20 7.78 -24.18
CA ALA A 332 17.16 7.15 -24.99
C ALA A 332 16.15 8.16 -25.55
N GLY A 333 16.26 9.45 -25.18
CA GLY A 333 15.45 10.54 -25.69
C GLY A 333 14.93 11.47 -24.62
N GLY A 334 14.82 11.01 -23.37
CA GLY A 334 14.24 11.79 -22.26
C GLY A 334 12.73 12.03 -22.40
N ASP A 335 12.22 12.92 -21.56
CA ASP A 335 10.84 13.41 -21.58
C ASP A 335 10.57 14.37 -22.76
N GLY A 336 9.30 14.70 -22.97
CA GLY A 336 8.84 15.62 -24.01
C GLY A 336 8.31 14.94 -25.28
N ALA A 337 7.80 15.76 -26.19
CA ALA A 337 7.17 15.34 -27.46
C ALA A 337 6.08 14.26 -27.28
N GLY A 338 5.18 14.48 -26.32
CA GLY A 338 4.04 13.58 -26.05
C GLY A 338 4.35 12.41 -25.12
N VAL A 339 5.54 12.37 -24.50
CA VAL A 339 5.90 11.38 -23.46
C VAL A 339 6.35 12.11 -22.20
N GLU A 340 5.74 11.78 -21.07
CA GLU A 340 6.25 12.12 -19.75
C GLU A 340 6.89 10.88 -19.14
N ALA A 341 8.13 11.00 -18.68
CA ALA A 341 8.88 9.88 -18.14
C ALA A 341 9.28 10.16 -16.69
N THR A 342 8.92 9.26 -15.80
CA THR A 342 9.25 9.34 -14.37
C THR A 342 10.11 8.15 -13.97
N VAL A 343 11.25 8.42 -13.33
CA VAL A 343 12.09 7.39 -12.69
C VAL A 343 11.81 7.41 -11.19
N CYS A 344 11.53 6.26 -10.60
CA CYS A 344 11.20 6.13 -9.18
C CYS A 344 11.87 4.91 -8.57
N ALA A 345 12.63 5.11 -7.50
CA ALA A 345 13.06 4.03 -6.62
C ALA A 345 11.92 3.68 -5.65
N ARG A 346 11.34 2.48 -5.78
CA ARG A 346 10.30 1.97 -4.88
C ARG A 346 10.51 0.49 -4.62
N ASP A 347 10.25 0.02 -3.39
CA ASP A 347 10.41 -1.39 -3.02
C ASP A 347 11.77 -2.00 -3.40
N PHE A 348 12.88 -1.24 -3.29
CA PHE A 348 14.22 -1.71 -3.68
C PHE A 348 14.36 -2.09 -5.17
N GLU A 349 13.45 -1.59 -6.00
CA GLU A 349 13.44 -1.68 -7.45
C GLU A 349 13.44 -0.25 -8.04
N ILE A 350 13.85 -0.12 -9.30
CA ILE A 350 13.73 1.12 -10.05
C ILE A 350 12.62 0.95 -11.08
N HIS A 351 11.68 1.89 -11.10
CA HIS A 351 10.58 1.92 -12.03
C HIS A 351 10.74 3.11 -12.96
N VAL A 352 10.57 2.86 -14.25
CA VAL A 352 10.42 3.90 -15.27
C VAL A 352 8.97 3.85 -15.73
N ASP A 353 8.19 4.83 -15.29
CA ASP A 353 6.79 5.00 -15.68
C ASP A 353 6.75 6.03 -16.82
N LEU A 354 6.27 5.61 -18.00
CA LEU A 354 6.03 6.45 -19.16
C LEU A 354 4.54 6.71 -19.28
N VAL A 355 4.14 7.97 -19.27
CA VAL A 355 2.79 8.41 -19.58
C VAL A 355 2.82 8.98 -21.00
N VAL A 356 2.06 8.37 -21.89
CA VAL A 356 2.22 8.50 -23.34
C VAL A 356 0.93 9.07 -23.94
N GLY A 357 1.02 10.29 -24.45
CA GLY A 357 -0.03 10.89 -25.26
C GLY A 357 -0.03 10.32 -26.69
N GLU A 358 -1.08 10.63 -27.45
CA GLU A 358 -1.29 10.09 -28.81
C GLU A 358 -0.08 10.29 -29.75
N ALA A 359 0.55 11.47 -29.70
CA ALA A 359 1.74 11.78 -30.51
C ALA A 359 3.05 11.16 -30.00
N GLY A 360 3.04 10.55 -28.81
CA GLY A 360 4.23 10.04 -28.11
C GLY A 360 4.51 8.55 -28.31
N ILE A 361 3.64 7.81 -28.99
CA ILE A 361 3.70 6.33 -29.06
C ILE A 361 5.04 5.83 -29.63
N GLU A 362 5.44 6.30 -30.82
CA GLU A 362 6.70 5.90 -31.46
C GLU A 362 7.93 6.27 -30.61
N ARG A 363 7.86 7.41 -29.92
CA ARG A 363 8.92 7.87 -29.02
C ARG A 363 9.00 7.01 -27.77
N ALA A 364 7.87 6.61 -27.19
CA ALA A 364 7.83 5.70 -26.06
C ALA A 364 8.40 4.32 -26.43
N ASP A 365 8.14 3.82 -27.64
CA ASP A 365 8.78 2.61 -28.17
C ASP A 365 10.30 2.76 -28.27
N ALA A 366 10.77 3.88 -28.80
CA ALA A 366 12.19 4.19 -28.91
C ALA A 366 12.87 4.30 -27.54
N ILE A 367 12.22 4.96 -26.57
CA ILE A 367 12.71 5.06 -25.18
C ILE A 367 12.82 3.67 -24.56
N ALA A 368 11.76 2.86 -24.65
CA ALA A 368 11.75 1.50 -24.11
C ALA A 368 12.85 0.63 -24.76
N ALA A 369 13.01 0.70 -26.08
CA ALA A 369 14.10 0.00 -26.79
C ALA A 369 15.49 0.50 -26.36
N GLY A 370 15.65 1.82 -26.18
CA GLY A 370 16.88 2.44 -25.71
C GLY A 370 17.26 2.03 -24.29
N LEU A 371 16.28 1.89 -23.40
CA LEU A 371 16.47 1.37 -22.04
C LEU A 371 16.85 -0.11 -22.07
N ARG A 372 16.15 -0.94 -22.86
CA ARG A 372 16.51 -2.36 -23.06
C ARG A 372 17.95 -2.52 -23.55
N GLY A 373 18.38 -1.69 -24.51
CA GLY A 373 19.73 -1.76 -25.06
C GLY A 373 20.83 -1.39 -24.05
N ARG A 374 20.56 -0.47 -23.12
CA ARG A 374 21.57 0.08 -22.20
C ARG A 374 21.60 -0.56 -20.82
N VAL A 375 20.43 -0.88 -20.27
CA VAL A 375 20.24 -1.40 -18.90
C VAL A 375 19.33 -2.63 -18.88
N GLY A 376 19.16 -3.31 -20.02
CA GLY A 376 18.26 -4.45 -20.16
C GLY A 376 18.61 -5.67 -19.33
N GLU A 377 19.87 -5.85 -18.92
CA GLU A 377 20.26 -6.94 -18.02
C GLU A 377 19.60 -6.85 -16.63
N PHE A 378 19.21 -5.63 -16.23
CA PHE A 378 18.53 -5.35 -14.96
C PHE A 378 17.01 -5.33 -15.11
N LEU A 379 16.50 -5.25 -16.33
CA LEU A 379 15.08 -5.23 -16.63
C LEU A 379 14.47 -6.60 -16.29
N PHE A 380 13.36 -6.59 -15.57
CA PHE A 380 12.69 -7.83 -15.19
C PHE A 380 11.20 -7.86 -15.44
N SER A 381 10.59 -6.69 -15.63
CA SER A 381 9.20 -6.58 -16.04
C SER A 381 9.02 -5.35 -16.93
N GLU A 382 8.13 -5.49 -17.91
CA GLU A 382 7.66 -4.41 -18.78
C GLU A 382 6.15 -4.14 -18.58
N ASP A 383 5.62 -4.67 -17.48
CA ASP A 383 4.26 -4.46 -17.04
C ASP A 383 4.21 -4.31 -15.51
N GLU A 384 3.00 -4.16 -14.99
CA GLU A 384 2.75 -3.92 -13.57
C GLU A 384 2.94 -5.17 -12.68
N ARG A 385 3.24 -6.35 -13.24
CA ARG A 385 3.44 -7.57 -12.44
C ARG A 385 4.60 -7.39 -11.47
N THR A 386 4.34 -7.74 -10.23
CA THR A 386 5.29 -7.80 -9.13
C THR A 386 6.26 -8.97 -9.31
N VAL A 387 7.43 -8.89 -8.67
CA VAL A 387 8.38 -10.01 -8.64
C VAL A 387 7.76 -11.28 -8.02
N ALA A 388 6.84 -11.14 -7.06
CA ALA A 388 6.14 -12.27 -6.45
C ALA A 388 5.23 -12.99 -7.47
N GLU A 389 4.48 -12.24 -8.28
CA GLU A 389 3.66 -12.80 -9.37
C GLU A 389 4.53 -13.52 -10.40
N ILE A 390 5.65 -12.92 -10.79
CA ILE A 390 6.60 -13.51 -11.74
C ILE A 390 7.18 -14.82 -11.18
N VAL A 391 7.61 -14.84 -9.92
CA VAL A 391 8.13 -16.06 -9.25
C VAL A 391 7.08 -17.17 -9.24
N LEU A 392 5.85 -16.87 -8.80
CA LEU A 392 4.77 -17.85 -8.75
C LEU A 392 4.44 -18.37 -10.16
N GLN A 393 4.39 -17.49 -11.16
CA GLN A 393 4.15 -17.87 -12.54
C GLN A 393 5.25 -18.78 -13.09
N LEU A 394 6.53 -18.47 -12.85
CA LEU A 394 7.65 -19.30 -13.26
C LEU A 394 7.59 -20.70 -12.64
N CYS A 395 7.19 -20.80 -11.36
CA CYS A 395 6.95 -22.08 -10.72
C CYS A 395 5.78 -22.83 -11.38
N ARG A 396 4.64 -22.17 -11.64
CA ARG A 396 3.47 -22.78 -12.32
C ARG A 396 3.83 -23.35 -13.68
N GLU A 397 4.50 -22.57 -14.51
CA GLU A 397 4.92 -22.97 -15.86
C GLU A 397 5.80 -24.22 -15.84
N ARG A 398 6.51 -24.44 -14.74
CA ARG A 398 7.43 -25.56 -14.54
C ARG A 398 6.87 -26.67 -13.67
N GLY A 399 5.65 -26.53 -13.15
CA GLY A 399 5.05 -27.47 -12.21
C GLY A 399 5.79 -27.59 -10.88
N LEU A 400 6.50 -26.55 -10.44
CA LEU A 400 7.30 -26.54 -9.22
C LEU A 400 6.52 -25.97 -8.03
N THR A 401 6.83 -26.47 -6.84
CA THR A 401 6.35 -25.98 -5.54
C THR A 401 7.42 -25.15 -4.82
N LEU A 402 7.00 -24.21 -3.98
CA LEU A 402 7.87 -23.24 -3.32
C LEU A 402 7.62 -23.16 -1.81
N ALA A 403 8.70 -23.02 -1.03
CA ALA A 403 8.65 -22.68 0.39
C ALA A 403 9.71 -21.63 0.80
N THR A 404 9.52 -20.98 1.96
CA THR A 404 10.44 -19.96 2.48
C THR A 404 10.92 -20.27 3.91
N ALA A 405 12.20 -20.00 4.19
CA ALA A 405 12.82 -20.08 5.51
C ALA A 405 13.28 -18.69 5.97
N GLU A 406 12.54 -18.06 6.87
CA GLU A 406 12.69 -16.63 7.14
C GLU A 406 13.25 -16.39 8.54
N SER A 407 14.28 -15.54 8.64
CA SER A 407 14.79 -15.07 9.93
C SER A 407 14.65 -13.56 10.03
N CYS A 408 15.49 -12.78 9.36
CA CYS A 408 15.51 -11.33 9.56
C CYS A 408 14.25 -10.63 9.00
N THR A 409 13.67 -11.16 7.94
CA THR A 409 12.41 -10.67 7.34
C THR A 409 11.19 -10.90 8.24
N GLY A 410 11.15 -12.03 8.95
CA GLY A 410 10.08 -12.38 9.88
C GLY A 410 8.76 -12.74 9.20
N GLY A 411 8.78 -13.38 8.03
CA GLY A 411 7.58 -13.80 7.30
C GLY A 411 7.15 -12.86 6.16
N LEU A 412 7.96 -11.83 5.85
CA LEU A 412 7.64 -10.87 4.79
C LEU A 412 7.75 -11.45 3.38
N VAL A 413 8.61 -12.44 3.15
CA VAL A 413 8.70 -13.13 1.86
C VAL A 413 7.41 -13.91 1.62
N ALA A 414 6.99 -14.71 2.60
CA ALA A 414 5.72 -15.42 2.58
C ALA A 414 4.52 -14.48 2.45
N ALA A 415 4.51 -13.35 3.16
CA ALA A 415 3.44 -12.35 3.06
C ALA A 415 3.31 -11.78 1.63
N ARG A 416 4.43 -11.49 0.97
CA ARG A 416 4.44 -11.00 -0.42
C ARG A 416 3.96 -12.06 -1.42
N LEU A 417 4.34 -13.32 -1.24
CA LEU A 417 3.86 -14.42 -2.08
C LEU A 417 2.36 -14.68 -1.90
N THR A 418 1.90 -14.70 -0.64
CA THR A 418 0.49 -14.98 -0.31
C THR A 418 -0.46 -13.83 -0.60
N ALA A 419 0.05 -12.60 -0.75
CA ALA A 419 -0.73 -11.46 -1.24
C ALA A 419 -1.21 -11.64 -2.69
N VAL A 420 -0.57 -12.52 -3.47
CA VAL A 420 -0.98 -12.84 -4.85
C VAL A 420 -2.12 -13.87 -4.81
N PRO A 421 -3.30 -13.56 -5.39
CA PRO A 421 -4.40 -14.52 -5.50
C PRO A 421 -3.98 -15.81 -6.20
N GLY A 422 -4.46 -16.94 -5.68
CA GLY A 422 -4.15 -18.26 -6.22
C GLY A 422 -2.76 -18.79 -5.87
N SER A 423 -1.94 -18.08 -5.08
CA SER A 423 -0.59 -18.50 -4.66
C SER A 423 -0.51 -19.88 -3.99
N SER A 424 -1.62 -20.41 -3.44
CA SER A 424 -1.69 -21.73 -2.80
C SER A 424 -1.48 -22.92 -3.74
N ASP A 425 -1.55 -22.71 -5.05
CA ASP A 425 -1.26 -23.75 -6.04
C ASP A 425 0.22 -24.16 -6.06
N VAL A 426 1.10 -23.18 -5.84
CA VAL A 426 2.57 -23.31 -5.85
C VAL A 426 3.17 -23.21 -4.45
N PHE A 427 2.79 -22.18 -3.68
CA PHE A 427 3.43 -21.87 -2.40
C PHE A 427 2.87 -22.77 -1.30
N ARG A 428 3.73 -23.63 -0.74
CA ARG A 428 3.32 -24.63 0.26
C ARG A 428 3.39 -24.13 1.69
N GLY A 429 4.26 -23.18 1.97
CA GLY A 429 4.35 -22.59 3.30
C GLY A 429 5.69 -21.98 3.61
N ALA A 430 5.85 -21.59 4.86
CA ALA A 430 7.02 -20.93 5.38
C ALA A 430 7.39 -21.45 6.77
N VAL A 431 8.67 -21.38 7.11
CA VAL A 431 9.17 -21.53 8.47
C VAL A 431 9.86 -20.23 8.87
N VAL A 432 9.33 -19.56 9.88
CA VAL A 432 9.97 -18.38 10.47
C VAL A 432 10.90 -18.83 11.60
N ALA A 433 12.17 -19.05 11.26
CA ALA A 433 13.20 -19.56 12.16
C ALA A 433 14.00 -18.41 12.83
N TYR A 434 13.30 -17.61 13.64
CA TYR A 434 13.86 -16.39 14.23
C TYR A 434 14.95 -16.66 15.29
N ALA A 435 14.93 -17.84 15.92
CA ALA A 435 15.90 -18.26 16.94
C ALA A 435 16.71 -19.50 16.47
N ASP A 436 17.91 -19.67 17.02
CA ASP A 436 18.86 -20.71 16.60
C ASP A 436 18.37 -22.14 16.90
N ASP A 437 17.65 -22.32 18.01
CA ASP A 437 16.98 -23.57 18.34
C ASP A 437 15.88 -23.91 17.32
N VAL A 438 15.15 -22.90 16.83
CA VAL A 438 14.16 -23.09 15.76
C VAL A 438 14.83 -23.43 14.43
N LYS A 439 15.96 -22.77 14.07
CA LYS A 439 16.76 -23.14 12.89
C LYS A 439 17.19 -24.60 12.94
N THR A 440 17.67 -25.06 14.08
CA THR A 440 18.09 -26.45 14.27
C THR A 440 16.91 -27.42 14.24
N ARG A 441 15.85 -27.14 15.00
CA ARG A 441 14.72 -28.07 15.19
C ARG A 441 13.81 -28.18 13.97
N GLU A 442 13.45 -27.04 13.38
CA GLU A 442 12.45 -26.97 12.31
C GLU A 442 13.08 -27.07 10.93
N LEU A 443 14.31 -26.57 10.74
CA LEU A 443 15.00 -26.56 9.45
C LEU A 443 16.20 -27.50 9.39
N ALA A 444 16.48 -28.27 10.45
CA ALA A 444 17.63 -29.16 10.51
C ALA A 444 18.98 -28.47 10.24
N VAL A 445 19.10 -27.17 10.52
CA VAL A 445 20.38 -26.45 10.39
C VAL A 445 21.40 -27.12 11.33
N PRO A 446 22.54 -27.61 10.83
CA PRO A 446 23.52 -28.31 11.66
C PRO A 446 24.09 -27.40 12.75
N THR A 447 24.21 -27.92 13.97
CA THR A 447 24.70 -27.15 15.12
C THR A 447 26.15 -26.71 14.97
N ASP A 448 26.96 -27.48 14.24
CA ASP A 448 28.34 -27.15 13.90
C ASP A 448 28.43 -25.97 12.91
N VAL A 449 27.47 -25.82 11.99
CA VAL A 449 27.36 -24.64 11.12
C VAL A 449 27.09 -23.38 11.97
N LEU A 450 26.14 -23.45 12.91
CA LEU A 450 25.86 -22.33 13.81
C LEU A 450 27.04 -22.03 14.74
N ALA A 451 27.75 -23.05 15.23
CA ALA A 451 28.92 -22.85 16.09
C ALA A 451 30.11 -22.23 15.34
N ALA A 452 30.33 -22.60 14.07
CA ALA A 452 31.47 -22.14 13.28
C ALA A 452 31.23 -20.82 12.55
N HIS A 453 30.00 -20.59 12.06
CA HIS A 453 29.66 -19.47 11.18
C HIS A 453 28.64 -18.49 11.80
N GLU A 454 28.02 -18.86 12.92
CA GLU A 454 26.91 -18.16 13.57
C GLU A 454 25.64 -18.09 12.71
N ALA A 455 24.56 -17.56 13.29
CA ALA A 455 23.25 -17.48 12.66
C ALA A 455 23.21 -16.60 11.40
N VAL A 456 24.07 -15.57 11.32
CA VAL A 456 24.14 -14.64 10.19
C VAL A 456 25.37 -14.96 9.35
N SER A 457 25.19 -15.84 8.37
CA SER A 457 26.23 -16.31 7.46
C SER A 457 25.63 -16.91 6.19
N ALA A 458 26.46 -17.09 5.15
CA ALA A 458 26.04 -17.73 3.91
C ALA A 458 25.73 -19.22 4.13
N GLU A 459 26.50 -19.89 4.98
CA GLU A 459 26.37 -21.30 5.33
C GLU A 459 25.05 -21.56 6.07
N THR A 460 24.69 -20.70 7.02
CA THR A 460 23.40 -20.79 7.70
C THR A 460 22.24 -20.54 6.73
N ALA A 461 22.34 -19.57 5.82
CA ALA A 461 21.32 -19.35 4.79
C ALA A 461 21.17 -20.61 3.90
N ALA A 462 22.26 -21.16 3.38
CA ALA A 462 22.21 -22.37 2.56
C ALA A 462 21.54 -23.54 3.29
N ALA A 463 21.92 -23.80 4.54
CA ALA A 463 21.32 -24.84 5.36
C ALA A 463 19.82 -24.59 5.62
N MET A 464 19.41 -23.34 5.86
CA MET A 464 18.00 -22.98 6.04
C MET A 464 17.18 -23.24 4.77
N ALA A 465 17.69 -22.86 3.60
CA ALA A 465 17.00 -23.03 2.32
C ALA A 465 16.87 -24.52 1.94
N ALA A 466 17.91 -25.33 2.16
CA ALA A 466 17.84 -26.78 1.99
C ALA A 466 16.85 -27.41 2.98
N GLY A 467 16.94 -27.01 4.25
CA GLY A 467 16.08 -27.48 5.32
C GLY A 467 14.60 -27.28 5.06
N VAL A 468 14.19 -26.11 4.56
CA VAL A 468 12.76 -25.85 4.31
C VAL A 468 12.21 -26.67 3.15
N ARG A 469 13.02 -26.92 2.10
CA ARG A 469 12.61 -27.80 1.00
C ARG A 469 12.35 -29.22 1.47
N GLU A 470 13.26 -29.76 2.27
CA GLU A 470 13.11 -31.10 2.82
C GLU A 470 11.89 -31.18 3.75
N ARG A 471 11.70 -30.18 4.61
CA ARG A 471 10.67 -30.19 5.66
C ARG A 471 9.26 -29.96 5.13
N LEU A 472 9.11 -29.16 4.08
CA LEU A 472 7.82 -28.87 3.45
C LEU A 472 7.62 -29.63 2.14
N GLU A 473 8.53 -30.55 1.81
CA GLU A 473 8.49 -31.39 0.61
C GLU A 473 8.30 -30.56 -0.68
N THR A 474 9.07 -29.46 -0.81
CA THR A 474 8.97 -28.54 -1.95
C THR A 474 10.14 -28.63 -2.91
N ASP A 475 9.86 -28.33 -4.17
CA ASP A 475 10.87 -28.34 -5.23
C ASP A 475 11.85 -27.18 -5.09
N VAL A 476 11.40 -26.02 -4.60
CA VAL A 476 12.16 -24.79 -4.46
C VAL A 476 12.08 -24.27 -3.04
N GLY A 477 13.18 -23.74 -2.53
CA GLY A 477 13.27 -23.10 -1.22
C GLY A 477 14.13 -21.86 -1.28
N VAL A 478 13.73 -20.82 -0.55
CA VAL A 478 14.55 -19.63 -0.32
C VAL A 478 14.67 -19.35 1.16
N SER A 479 15.79 -18.78 1.57
CA SER A 479 16.01 -18.36 2.95
C SER A 479 16.61 -16.97 3.05
N ASP A 480 16.38 -16.33 4.20
CA ASP A 480 17.11 -15.13 4.62
C ASP A 480 17.60 -15.23 6.07
N THR A 481 18.81 -14.71 6.31
CA THR A 481 19.34 -14.46 7.66
C THR A 481 20.19 -13.20 7.66
N GLY A 482 20.08 -12.37 8.71
CA GLY A 482 20.66 -11.03 8.69
C GLY A 482 20.48 -10.24 9.97
N VAL A 483 21.17 -9.11 10.04
CA VAL A 483 21.09 -8.15 11.14
C VAL A 483 20.22 -6.96 10.73
N ALA A 484 18.92 -7.02 11.02
CA ALA A 484 18.00 -5.93 10.67
C ALA A 484 18.17 -4.67 11.52
N GLY A 485 18.74 -4.76 12.73
CA GLY A 485 18.89 -3.61 13.63
C GLY A 485 17.67 -3.33 14.52
N PRO A 486 17.70 -2.25 15.33
CA PRO A 486 18.80 -1.28 15.42
C PRO A 486 20.03 -1.80 16.20
N GLY A 487 19.89 -2.87 16.98
CA GLY A 487 20.99 -3.54 17.68
C GLY A 487 21.45 -4.84 16.99
N GLY A 488 22.38 -5.56 17.62
CA GLY A 488 22.83 -6.89 17.17
C GLY A 488 23.90 -6.89 16.07
N GLY A 489 24.35 -5.71 15.63
CA GLY A 489 25.48 -5.60 14.70
C GLY A 489 26.84 -5.59 15.39
N THR A 490 27.85 -6.14 14.71
CA THR A 490 29.27 -6.04 15.07
C THR A 490 30.04 -5.31 13.96
N ALA A 491 31.36 -5.12 14.13
CA ALA A 491 32.20 -4.55 13.08
C ALA A 491 32.26 -5.48 11.84
N GLU A 492 32.27 -6.79 12.07
CA GLU A 492 32.30 -7.83 11.04
C GLU A 492 30.91 -8.11 10.45
N LYS A 493 29.85 -7.97 11.25
CA LYS A 493 28.46 -8.21 10.87
C LYS A 493 27.60 -7.00 11.21
N PRO A 494 27.73 -5.89 10.47
CA PRO A 494 27.03 -4.65 10.80
C PRO A 494 25.53 -4.77 10.60
N VAL A 495 24.78 -3.85 11.23
CA VAL A 495 23.36 -3.65 10.92
C VAL A 495 23.19 -3.36 9.43
N GLY A 496 22.26 -4.07 8.79
CA GLY A 496 22.02 -4.01 7.35
C GLY A 496 22.66 -5.15 6.55
N LEU A 497 23.46 -6.02 7.19
CA LEU A 497 23.97 -7.25 6.57
C LEU A 497 22.90 -8.33 6.49
N VAL A 498 22.67 -8.87 5.29
CA VAL A 498 21.73 -9.97 5.03
C VAL A 498 22.35 -10.96 4.04
N TYR A 499 22.25 -12.24 4.36
CA TYR A 499 22.53 -13.37 3.49
C TYR A 499 21.23 -14.01 3.02
N LEU A 500 21.21 -14.38 1.74
CA LEU A 500 20.10 -14.98 1.04
C LEU A 500 20.58 -16.22 0.30
N HIS A 501 19.78 -17.27 0.30
CA HIS A 501 20.07 -18.48 -0.47
C HIS A 501 18.78 -19.03 -1.06
N ALA A 502 18.83 -19.44 -2.32
CA ALA A 502 17.73 -20.11 -3.00
C ALA A 502 18.26 -21.44 -3.59
N THR A 503 17.50 -22.50 -3.41
CA THR A 503 17.82 -23.85 -3.91
C THR A 503 16.61 -24.41 -4.65
N GLY A 504 16.87 -25.10 -5.75
CA GLY A 504 15.87 -25.68 -6.63
C GLY A 504 16.38 -26.97 -7.28
N PRO A 505 15.61 -27.59 -8.17
CA PRO A 505 16.00 -28.84 -8.82
C PRO A 505 17.24 -28.69 -9.73
N ASP A 506 17.46 -27.51 -10.32
CA ASP A 506 18.53 -27.30 -11.32
C ASP A 506 19.79 -26.65 -10.74
N GLY A 507 19.80 -26.37 -9.44
CA GLY A 507 20.93 -25.74 -8.78
C GLY A 507 20.53 -24.78 -7.68
N GLU A 508 21.48 -23.93 -7.30
CA GLU A 508 21.35 -23.02 -6.17
C GLU A 508 21.97 -21.67 -6.50
N LEU A 509 21.42 -20.61 -5.90
CA LEU A 509 21.96 -19.26 -5.97
C LEU A 509 22.07 -18.68 -4.56
N ALA A 510 23.18 -18.01 -4.29
CA ALA A 510 23.40 -17.26 -3.07
C ALA A 510 23.57 -15.77 -3.39
N ALA A 511 23.12 -14.91 -2.48
CA ALA A 511 23.35 -13.48 -2.53
C ALA A 511 23.55 -12.92 -1.12
N HIS A 512 24.22 -11.78 -1.02
CA HIS A 512 24.27 -11.02 0.22
C HIS A 512 24.34 -9.52 -0.10
N PHE A 513 23.92 -8.70 0.86
CA PHE A 513 24.15 -7.26 0.83
C PHE A 513 24.39 -6.74 2.25
N SER A 514 25.06 -5.61 2.34
CA SER A 514 25.30 -4.90 3.61
C SER A 514 25.08 -3.41 3.38
N VAL A 515 23.84 -2.96 3.61
CA VAL A 515 23.46 -1.56 3.40
C VAL A 515 22.86 -0.99 4.68
N PRO A 516 23.50 0.02 5.30
CA PRO A 516 22.95 0.68 6.48
C PRO A 516 21.56 1.26 6.19
N ALA A 517 20.57 0.86 7.00
CA ALA A 517 19.22 1.40 6.97
C ALA A 517 18.52 1.12 8.30
N ASP A 518 17.35 1.71 8.51
CA ASP A 518 16.49 1.33 9.63
C ASP A 518 15.95 -0.10 9.47
N ARG A 519 15.45 -0.65 10.58
CA ARG A 519 15.00 -2.04 10.67
C ARG A 519 13.98 -2.42 9.62
N GLU A 520 12.98 -1.59 9.39
CA GLU A 520 11.90 -1.92 8.45
C GLU A 520 12.41 -1.87 7.01
N THR A 521 13.27 -0.91 6.69
CA THR A 521 13.93 -0.84 5.38
C THR A 521 14.81 -2.06 5.10
N VAL A 522 15.62 -2.53 6.06
CA VAL A 522 16.46 -3.73 5.87
C VAL A 522 15.58 -4.96 5.61
N ARG A 523 14.52 -5.14 6.40
CA ARG A 523 13.57 -6.25 6.27
C ARG A 523 12.87 -6.25 4.91
N ALA A 524 12.38 -5.08 4.48
CA ALA A 524 11.72 -4.93 3.19
C ALA A 524 12.67 -5.25 2.02
N ARG A 525 13.89 -4.73 2.06
CA ARG A 525 14.93 -5.00 1.04
C ARG A 525 15.31 -6.47 0.98
N ALA A 526 15.47 -7.13 2.13
CA ALA A 526 15.76 -8.56 2.22
C ALA A 526 14.65 -9.39 1.55
N ALA A 527 13.38 -9.05 1.81
CA ALA A 527 12.26 -9.76 1.22
C ALA A 527 12.20 -9.62 -0.31
N VAL A 528 12.41 -8.41 -0.84
CA VAL A 528 12.49 -8.14 -2.28
C VAL A 528 13.66 -8.89 -2.91
N ALA A 529 14.84 -8.82 -2.29
CA ALA A 529 16.04 -9.46 -2.79
C ALA A 529 15.91 -11.00 -2.82
N ALA A 530 15.24 -11.60 -1.84
CA ALA A 530 14.92 -13.03 -1.83
C ALA A 530 14.03 -13.43 -3.03
N LEU A 531 13.01 -12.62 -3.35
CA LEU A 531 12.13 -12.86 -4.50
C LEU A 531 12.87 -12.71 -5.83
N HIS A 532 13.77 -11.73 -5.96
CA HIS A 532 14.61 -11.60 -7.16
C HIS A 532 15.64 -12.72 -7.28
N LEU A 533 16.15 -13.24 -6.16
CA LEU A 533 17.02 -14.42 -6.15
C LEU A 533 16.27 -15.65 -6.67
N LEU A 534 15.03 -15.86 -6.21
CA LEU A 534 14.13 -16.89 -6.74
C LEU A 534 13.85 -16.70 -8.23
N ARG A 535 13.50 -15.47 -8.66
CA ARG A 535 13.25 -15.15 -10.07
C ARG A 535 14.44 -15.59 -10.93
N ARG A 536 15.66 -15.20 -10.54
CA ARG A 536 16.89 -15.55 -11.27
C ARG A 536 17.13 -17.06 -11.30
N LEU A 537 16.97 -17.75 -10.17
CA LEU A 537 17.10 -19.21 -10.08
C LEU A 537 16.14 -19.90 -11.06
N LEU A 538 14.89 -19.44 -11.10
CA LEU A 538 13.84 -20.04 -11.91
C LEU A 538 13.97 -19.71 -13.41
N SER A 539 14.56 -18.56 -13.76
CA SER A 539 14.78 -18.12 -15.14
C SER A 539 16.00 -18.74 -15.81
N GLN A 540 17.07 -19.07 -15.06
CA GLN A 540 18.30 -19.67 -15.61
C GLN A 540 18.05 -21.00 -16.35
N SER A 541 16.99 -21.72 -16.01
CA SER A 541 16.64 -23.01 -16.62
C SER A 541 16.09 -22.92 -18.05
N ARG A 542 15.89 -21.72 -18.62
CA ARG A 542 15.44 -21.57 -20.02
C ARG A 542 16.58 -21.56 -21.04
N ASP A 543 17.79 -21.13 -20.66
CA ASP A 543 18.91 -20.91 -21.61
C ASP A 543 19.80 -22.16 -21.82
N GLY A 544 19.49 -23.28 -21.17
CA GLY A 544 20.22 -24.55 -21.30
C GLY A 544 19.70 -25.47 -22.42
N SER A 545 18.68 -25.06 -23.16
CA SER A 545 18.05 -25.83 -24.24
C SER A 545 17.89 -24.99 -25.51
N VAL A 546 19.01 -24.70 -26.17
CA VAL A 546 19.08 -24.32 -27.60
C VAL A 546 20.21 -25.08 -28.26
#